data_AF-A0A7C2SI87-F1
#
_entry.id   AF-A0A7C2SI87-F1
#
_cell.length_a   1.000
_cell.length_b   1.000
_cell.length_c   1.000
_cell.angle_alpha   90.00
_cell.angle_beta   90.00
_cell.angle_gamma   90.00
#
_symmetry.space_group_name_H-M   'P 1'
#
loop_
_entity.id
_entity.type
_entity.pdbx_description
1 polymer ?
#
loop_
_entity_poly.entity_id
_entity_poly.type
_entity_poly.pdbx_seq_one_letter_code
_entity_poly.pdbx_strand_id
1 'polypeptide(L)'
;APLFTIYSPELVSSQEEYLLALKAKDTLNKSPYPEVSSGANSLLEAAKRRFHLWDISESELKKVEKTGEPLTYMTIYSHVNGYITKRMVFPGMRLEEHQDVLILADLSNVWVIADVYEYELPLVKEGQEATLELSYYPGETFIGKVMYIYPTLNTSTRTAKVRFEFPNPENKLKPGMYANVMIERDLGEKLSVTEDSVIDTGERKVVFIASGDGYFEPREIKVGQKADGYYEIMDGLREGEKVVRSAVFLIDSESRLKAALQSFGGGVEEPVAIDASKMNGKRNMKISLSTNPDPPRSGKTTFKFKLTNSEGEPITDAQVKFTIIMPAMPGMPEMRSAGDAKHAGGGVYTGELNIPMSGSWTLAVGATVPGKPPVNESFDINVR
;
A
#
# COMPACT_ATOMS: atom_id res chain seq x y z
N ALA A 1 23.72 -27.27 10.04
CA ALA A 1 22.98 -28.35 10.73
C ALA A 1 22.65 -29.46 9.74
N PRO A 2 22.53 -30.74 10.15
CA PRO A 2 22.12 -31.83 9.26
C PRO A 2 20.66 -31.63 8.82
N LEU A 3 20.37 -31.84 7.53
CA LEU A 3 19.03 -31.67 6.95
C LEU A 3 18.33 -33.02 6.69
N PHE A 4 18.94 -33.86 5.88
CA PHE A 4 18.43 -35.19 5.53
C PHE A 4 19.58 -36.09 5.10
N THR A 5 19.30 -37.40 4.99
CA THR A 5 20.22 -38.37 4.42
C THR A 5 19.73 -38.84 3.07
N ILE A 6 20.66 -39.11 2.15
CA ILE A 6 20.37 -39.61 0.80
C ILE A 6 21.21 -40.85 0.49
N TYR A 7 20.58 -41.79 -0.22
CA TYR A 7 21.27 -42.88 -0.89
C TYR A 7 21.41 -42.54 -2.38
N SER A 8 22.62 -42.66 -2.91
CA SER A 8 22.89 -42.60 -4.35
C SER A 8 23.98 -43.63 -4.69
N PRO A 9 23.74 -44.52 -5.68
CA PRO A 9 24.78 -45.43 -6.18
C PRO A 9 26.04 -44.70 -6.65
N GLU A 10 25.89 -43.50 -7.22
CA GLU A 10 26.98 -42.64 -7.70
C GLU A 10 27.81 -42.09 -6.54
N LEU A 11 27.17 -41.75 -5.41
CA LEU A 11 27.87 -41.37 -4.18
C LEU A 11 28.63 -42.55 -3.57
N VAL A 12 28.06 -43.76 -3.59
CA VAL A 12 28.72 -44.97 -3.05
C VAL A 12 29.94 -45.33 -3.90
N SER A 13 29.79 -45.41 -5.22
CA SER A 13 30.91 -45.70 -6.13
C SER A 13 32.01 -44.63 -6.07
N SER A 14 31.65 -43.35 -5.95
CA SER A 14 32.65 -42.28 -5.79
C SER A 14 33.40 -42.38 -4.45
N GLN A 15 32.77 -42.91 -3.38
CA GLN A 15 33.44 -43.15 -2.10
C GLN A 15 34.46 -44.29 -2.22
N GLU A 16 34.15 -45.34 -2.98
CA GLU A 16 35.11 -46.42 -3.28
C GLU A 16 36.34 -45.87 -4.02
N GLU A 17 36.13 -45.06 -5.06
CA GLU A 17 37.22 -44.38 -5.79
C GLU A 17 38.07 -43.50 -4.86
N TYR A 18 37.43 -42.77 -3.94
CA TYR A 18 38.12 -41.95 -2.95
C TYR A 18 38.99 -42.77 -2.00
N LEU A 19 38.46 -43.86 -1.46
CA LEU A 19 39.19 -44.77 -0.57
C LEU A 19 40.37 -45.45 -1.29
N LEU A 20 40.18 -45.82 -2.56
CA LEU A 20 41.25 -46.34 -3.41
C LEU A 20 42.35 -45.30 -3.64
N ALA A 21 41.98 -44.05 -3.95
CA ALA A 21 42.94 -42.96 -4.11
C ALA A 21 43.69 -42.65 -2.81
N LEU A 22 43.02 -42.73 -1.66
CA LEU A 22 43.62 -42.54 -0.34
C LEU A 22 44.67 -43.64 -0.07
N LYS A 23 44.32 -44.90 -0.31
CA LYS A 23 45.24 -46.03 -0.17
C LYS A 23 46.43 -45.94 -1.14
N ALA A 24 46.19 -45.49 -2.37
CA ALA A 24 47.23 -45.26 -3.36
C ALA A 24 48.20 -44.16 -2.89
N LYS A 25 47.69 -43.04 -2.35
CA LYS A 25 48.51 -41.99 -1.75
C LYS A 25 49.38 -42.54 -0.61
N ASP A 26 48.81 -43.28 0.33
CA ASP A 26 49.55 -43.81 1.48
C ASP A 26 50.68 -44.78 1.09
N THR A 27 50.45 -45.54 0.01
CA THR A 27 51.43 -46.50 -0.51
C THR A 27 52.50 -45.82 -1.35
N LEU A 28 52.09 -44.93 -2.26
CA LEU A 28 52.95 -44.33 -3.29
C LEU A 28 53.69 -43.08 -2.82
N ASN A 29 53.27 -42.43 -1.74
CA ASN A 29 54.03 -41.33 -1.13
C ASN A 29 55.41 -41.76 -0.62
N LYS A 30 55.66 -43.07 -0.46
CA LYS A 30 56.97 -43.62 -0.08
C LYS A 30 57.88 -43.88 -1.29
N SER A 31 57.39 -43.61 -2.51
CA SER A 31 58.16 -43.80 -3.73
C SER A 31 59.37 -42.85 -3.77
N PRO A 32 60.54 -43.31 -4.21
CA PRO A 32 61.70 -42.44 -4.44
C PRO A 32 61.53 -41.55 -5.68
N TYR A 33 60.49 -41.77 -6.49
CA TYR A 33 60.19 -41.00 -7.70
C TYR A 33 59.14 -39.92 -7.40
N PRO A 34 59.50 -38.62 -7.46
CA PRO A 34 58.58 -37.51 -7.15
C PRO A 34 57.30 -37.53 -7.99
N GLU A 35 57.39 -37.88 -9.27
CA GLU A 35 56.26 -37.92 -10.21
C GLU A 35 55.18 -38.91 -9.76
N VAL A 36 55.59 -40.04 -9.19
CA VAL A 36 54.68 -41.08 -8.68
C VAL A 36 53.93 -40.58 -7.45
N SER A 37 54.64 -39.94 -6.51
CA SER A 37 54.05 -39.37 -5.30
C SER A 37 53.10 -38.20 -5.62
N SER A 38 53.50 -37.33 -6.56
CA SER A 38 52.69 -36.20 -7.03
C SER A 38 51.41 -36.70 -7.71
N GLY A 39 51.52 -37.71 -8.60
CA GLY A 39 50.38 -38.28 -9.29
C GLY A 39 49.34 -38.88 -8.33
N ALA A 40 49.79 -39.60 -7.30
CA ALA A 40 48.90 -40.15 -6.27
C ALA A 40 48.17 -39.06 -5.47
N ASN A 41 48.86 -37.96 -5.14
CA ASN A 41 48.23 -36.81 -4.49
C ASN A 41 47.22 -36.13 -5.41
N SER A 42 47.53 -35.92 -6.69
CA SER A 42 46.60 -35.33 -7.66
C SER A 42 45.32 -36.16 -7.83
N LEU A 43 45.41 -37.49 -7.82
CA LEU A 43 44.24 -38.37 -7.88
C LEU A 43 43.36 -38.23 -6.64
N LEU A 44 43.95 -38.17 -5.44
CA LEU A 44 43.18 -37.95 -4.22
C LEU A 44 42.49 -36.58 -4.24
N GLU A 45 43.20 -35.52 -4.62
CA GLU A 45 42.62 -34.18 -4.70
C GLU A 45 41.51 -34.08 -5.74
N ALA A 46 41.62 -34.79 -6.88
CA ALA A 46 40.56 -34.87 -7.88
C ALA A 46 39.32 -35.57 -7.31
N ALA A 47 39.49 -36.66 -6.56
CA ALA A 47 38.40 -37.35 -5.89
C ALA A 47 37.73 -36.45 -4.83
N LYS A 48 38.50 -35.76 -3.97
CA LYS A 48 37.97 -34.79 -2.99
C LYS A 48 37.19 -33.66 -3.64
N ARG A 49 37.73 -33.10 -4.73
CA ARG A 49 37.08 -32.01 -5.46
C ARG A 49 35.71 -32.40 -5.98
N ARG A 50 35.51 -33.66 -6.40
CA ARG A 50 34.19 -34.15 -6.85
C ARG A 50 33.14 -34.02 -5.73
N PHE A 51 33.47 -34.45 -4.51
CA PHE A 51 32.56 -34.33 -3.37
C PHE A 51 32.30 -32.88 -2.97
N HIS A 52 33.31 -32.02 -3.04
CA HIS A 52 33.14 -30.60 -2.79
C HIS A 52 32.19 -29.95 -3.80
N LEU A 53 32.27 -30.34 -5.09
CA LEU A 53 31.34 -29.87 -6.13
C LEU A 53 29.90 -30.38 -5.94
N TRP A 54 29.71 -31.43 -5.14
CA TRP A 54 28.40 -31.93 -4.72
C TRP A 54 27.99 -31.41 -3.34
N ASP A 55 28.69 -30.40 -2.83
CA ASP A 55 28.46 -29.79 -1.52
C ASP A 55 28.49 -30.81 -0.35
N ILE A 56 29.22 -31.91 -0.53
CA ILE A 56 29.46 -32.87 0.53
C ILE A 56 30.55 -32.31 1.45
N SER A 57 30.21 -32.20 2.73
CA SER A 57 31.13 -31.64 3.73
C SER A 57 32.37 -32.53 3.95
N GLU A 58 33.51 -31.89 4.22
CA GLU A 58 34.75 -32.58 4.66
C GLU A 58 34.52 -33.46 5.90
N SER A 59 33.56 -33.09 6.77
CA SER A 59 33.18 -33.91 7.91
C SER A 59 32.53 -35.24 7.52
N GLU A 60 31.76 -35.29 6.43
CA GLU A 60 31.21 -36.55 5.91
C GLU A 60 32.33 -37.40 5.31
N LEU A 61 33.24 -36.80 4.53
CA LEU A 61 34.38 -37.53 3.97
C LEU A 61 35.28 -38.14 5.05
N LYS A 62 35.56 -37.41 6.13
CA LYS A 62 36.30 -37.93 7.28
C LYS A 62 35.62 -39.14 7.94
N LYS A 63 34.29 -39.25 7.87
CA LYS A 63 33.59 -40.46 8.37
C LYS A 63 33.92 -41.65 7.47
N VAL A 64 33.90 -41.47 6.16
CA VAL A 64 34.28 -42.50 5.17
C VAL A 64 35.74 -42.92 5.36
N GLU A 65 36.66 -41.97 5.57
CA GLU A 65 38.07 -42.27 5.87
C GLU A 65 38.22 -43.10 7.16
N LYS A 66 37.46 -42.72 8.20
CA LYS A 66 37.54 -43.38 9.51
C LYS A 66 36.96 -44.79 9.47
N THR A 67 35.89 -45.03 8.71
CA THR A 67 35.32 -46.37 8.54
C THR A 67 36.16 -47.23 7.60
N GLY A 68 36.84 -46.62 6.63
CA GLY A 68 37.56 -47.33 5.58
C GLY A 68 36.63 -48.04 4.59
N GLU A 69 35.33 -47.80 4.67
CA GLU A 69 34.27 -48.40 3.86
C GLU A 69 33.27 -47.33 3.39
N PRO A 70 32.71 -47.45 2.18
CA PRO A 70 31.66 -46.56 1.68
C PRO A 70 30.42 -46.57 2.59
N LEU A 71 29.88 -45.38 2.84
CA LEU A 71 28.62 -45.19 3.55
C LEU A 71 27.45 -45.25 2.56
N THR A 72 26.47 -46.09 2.83
CA THR A 72 25.24 -46.20 2.02
C THR A 72 24.44 -44.90 2.03
N TYR A 73 24.38 -44.23 3.17
CA TYR A 73 23.64 -42.97 3.32
C TYR A 73 24.59 -41.85 3.71
N MET A 74 24.50 -40.73 3.00
CA MET A 74 25.29 -39.54 3.28
C MET A 74 24.40 -38.41 3.80
N THR A 75 24.89 -37.66 4.78
CA THR A 75 24.14 -36.55 5.37
C THR A 75 24.34 -35.28 4.57
N ILE A 76 23.25 -34.67 4.10
CA ILE A 76 23.27 -33.35 3.49
C ILE A 76 23.07 -32.30 4.59
N TYR A 77 23.93 -31.29 4.61
CA TYR A 77 23.94 -30.23 5.62
C TYR A 77 23.42 -28.91 5.03
N SER A 78 22.88 -28.06 5.89
CA SER A 78 22.57 -26.68 5.50
C SER A 78 23.84 -25.84 5.42
N HIS A 79 24.03 -25.16 4.29
CA HIS A 79 25.09 -24.17 4.06
C HIS A 79 24.77 -22.79 4.63
N VAL A 80 23.49 -22.56 4.97
CA VAL A 80 22.99 -21.29 5.49
C VAL A 80 22.28 -21.50 6.83
N ASN A 81 22.28 -20.46 7.65
CA ASN A 81 21.40 -20.39 8.80
C ASN A 81 20.02 -19.93 8.33
N GLY A 82 18.96 -20.43 8.96
CA GLY A 82 17.61 -20.02 8.60
C GLY A 82 16.55 -21.05 8.97
N TYR A 83 15.38 -20.86 8.38
CA TYR A 83 14.18 -21.65 8.63
C TYR A 83 13.80 -22.42 7.37
N ILE A 84 13.32 -23.66 7.54
CA ILE A 84 12.72 -24.42 6.45
C ILE A 84 11.34 -23.82 6.18
N THR A 85 11.17 -23.15 5.05
CA THR A 85 9.91 -22.51 4.65
C THR A 85 9.02 -23.46 3.86
N LYS A 86 9.62 -24.39 3.13
CA LYS A 86 8.90 -25.48 2.45
C LYS A 86 9.68 -26.78 2.55
N ARG A 87 8.95 -27.88 2.77
CA ARG A 87 9.46 -29.25 2.67
C ARG A 87 8.60 -30.00 1.68
N MET A 88 9.23 -30.48 0.59
CA MET A 88 8.54 -31.13 -0.52
C MET A 88 8.78 -32.64 -0.57
N VAL A 89 9.84 -33.10 0.08
CA VAL A 89 10.23 -34.51 0.11
C VAL A 89 10.22 -35.04 1.54
N PHE A 90 9.81 -36.30 1.65
CA PHE A 90 9.66 -37.02 2.91
C PHE A 90 10.43 -38.35 2.87
N PRO A 91 10.74 -38.95 4.03
CA PRO A 91 11.46 -40.22 4.09
C PRO A 91 10.78 -41.31 3.26
N GLY A 92 11.59 -42.09 2.53
CA GLY A 92 11.13 -43.17 1.66
C GLY A 92 10.80 -42.74 0.22
N MET A 93 10.76 -41.45 -0.07
CA MET A 93 10.61 -40.96 -1.44
C MET A 93 11.92 -41.07 -2.22
N ARG A 94 11.82 -41.41 -3.50
CA ARG A 94 12.92 -41.28 -4.47
C ARG A 94 13.02 -39.82 -4.90
N LEU A 95 14.25 -39.31 -4.97
CA LEU A 95 14.56 -37.99 -5.49
C LEU A 95 14.87 -38.09 -6.98
N GLU A 96 14.26 -37.23 -7.78
CA GLU A 96 14.62 -37.05 -9.18
C GLU A 96 15.54 -35.84 -9.36
N GLU A 97 16.27 -35.81 -10.47
CA GLU A 97 17.06 -34.64 -10.84
C GLU A 97 16.16 -33.40 -11.00
N HIS A 98 16.66 -32.24 -10.57
CA HIS A 98 15.94 -30.95 -10.62
C HIS A 98 14.70 -30.86 -9.73
N GLN A 99 14.47 -31.83 -8.83
CA GLN A 99 13.40 -31.74 -7.85
C GLN A 99 13.85 -30.93 -6.63
N ASP A 100 13.07 -29.91 -6.27
CA ASP A 100 13.29 -29.19 -5.02
C ASP A 100 12.95 -30.08 -3.81
N VAL A 101 13.88 -30.20 -2.87
CA VAL A 101 13.73 -31.03 -1.66
C VAL A 101 13.20 -30.20 -0.49
N LEU A 102 13.88 -29.08 -0.23
CA LEU A 102 13.66 -28.17 0.89
C LEU A 102 13.92 -26.75 0.41
N ILE A 103 13.14 -25.79 0.89
CA ILE A 103 13.44 -24.36 0.75
C ILE A 103 13.81 -23.84 2.13
N LEU A 104 14.97 -23.20 2.21
CA LEU A 104 15.45 -22.52 3.41
C LEU A 104 15.47 -21.02 3.18
N ALA A 105 15.12 -20.25 4.21
CA ALA A 105 15.23 -18.79 4.20
C ALA A 105 15.91 -18.31 5.47
N ASP A 106 16.94 -17.47 5.32
CA ASP A 106 17.46 -16.66 6.42
C ASP A 106 16.48 -15.50 6.66
N LEU A 107 15.98 -15.38 7.88
CA LEU A 107 15.02 -14.34 8.27
C LEU A 107 15.67 -13.22 9.09
N SER A 108 17.00 -13.21 9.21
CA SER A 108 17.74 -12.20 9.98
C SER A 108 17.56 -10.78 9.42
N ASN A 109 17.28 -10.67 8.13
CA ASN A 109 16.83 -9.44 7.47
C ASN A 109 15.59 -9.76 6.65
N VAL A 110 14.55 -8.95 6.76
CA VAL A 110 13.28 -9.17 6.07
C VAL A 110 13.04 -8.02 5.10
N TRP A 111 12.64 -8.39 3.88
CA TRP A 111 12.19 -7.42 2.89
C TRP A 111 10.71 -7.11 3.08
N VAL A 112 10.40 -5.83 3.07
CA VAL A 112 9.03 -5.32 3.01
C VAL A 112 8.85 -4.65 1.66
N ILE A 113 7.77 -4.97 0.97
CA ILE A 113 7.43 -4.38 -0.32
C ILE A 113 6.17 -3.54 -0.10
N ALA A 114 6.32 -2.21 -0.19
CA ALA A 114 5.19 -1.29 -0.10
C ALA A 114 4.78 -0.81 -1.50
N ASP A 115 3.49 -0.54 -1.65
CA ASP A 115 2.95 0.13 -2.82
C ASP A 115 2.90 1.63 -2.52
N VAL A 116 3.60 2.43 -3.33
CA VAL A 116 3.70 3.90 -3.19
C VAL A 116 3.02 4.54 -4.39
N TYR A 117 2.18 5.56 -4.18
CA TYR A 117 1.46 6.21 -5.27
C TYR A 117 2.40 6.96 -6.22
N GLU A 118 2.02 7.02 -7.49
CA GLU A 118 2.80 7.66 -8.56
C GLU A 118 3.22 9.11 -8.21
N TYR A 119 2.34 9.88 -7.57
CA TYR A 119 2.60 11.28 -7.18
C TYR A 119 3.52 11.43 -5.95
N GLU A 120 3.69 10.36 -5.16
CA GLU A 120 4.56 10.35 -3.97
C GLU A 120 5.97 9.84 -4.30
N LEU A 121 6.15 9.14 -5.42
CA LEU A 121 7.45 8.59 -5.82
C LEU A 121 8.60 9.60 -5.86
N PRO A 122 8.42 10.87 -6.30
CA PRO A 122 9.49 11.86 -6.25
C PRO A 122 10.01 12.15 -4.84
N LEU A 123 9.25 11.80 -3.80
CA LEU A 123 9.59 11.99 -2.39
C LEU A 123 10.42 10.84 -1.82
N VAL A 124 10.44 9.68 -2.49
CA VAL A 124 11.12 8.48 -2.02
C VAL A 124 12.45 8.32 -2.75
N LYS A 125 13.54 8.18 -2.00
CA LYS A 125 14.88 7.94 -2.56
C LYS A 125 15.50 6.66 -2.02
N GLU A 126 16.30 5.99 -2.84
CA GLU A 126 17.10 4.86 -2.39
C GLU A 126 18.08 5.29 -1.28
N GLY A 127 18.24 4.43 -0.27
CA GLY A 127 19.04 4.70 0.91
C GLY A 127 18.35 5.51 2.00
N GLN A 128 17.13 6.02 1.78
CA GLN A 128 16.38 6.76 2.79
C GLN A 128 15.95 5.84 3.94
N GLU A 129 16.02 6.35 5.17
CA GLU A 129 15.53 5.65 6.36
C GLU A 129 14.01 5.52 6.33
N ALA A 130 13.51 4.40 6.82
CA ALA A 130 12.09 4.12 6.94
C ALA A 130 11.79 3.41 8.26
N THR A 131 10.63 3.71 8.83
CA THR A 131 10.13 3.09 10.06
C THR A 131 8.98 2.16 9.71
N LEU A 132 9.04 0.93 10.21
CA LEU A 132 8.00 -0.08 10.06
C LEU A 132 7.19 -0.18 11.34
N GLU A 133 5.88 -0.22 11.22
CA GLU A 133 4.96 -0.58 12.30
C GLU A 133 4.08 -1.75 11.88
N LEU A 134 3.88 -2.70 12.80
CA LEU A 134 3.04 -3.87 12.57
C LEU A 134 1.64 -3.62 13.14
N SER A 135 0.61 -3.79 12.32
CA SER A 135 -0.79 -3.51 12.74
C SER A 135 -1.28 -4.38 13.91
N TYR A 136 -0.63 -5.53 14.15
CA TYR A 136 -0.95 -6.49 15.21
C TYR A 136 0.04 -6.46 16.38
N TYR A 137 1.03 -5.54 16.36
CA TYR A 137 1.99 -5.34 17.45
C TYR A 137 2.20 -3.84 17.70
N PRO A 138 1.16 -3.14 18.21
CA PRO A 138 1.20 -1.69 18.33
C PRO A 138 2.29 -1.23 19.32
N GLY A 139 3.02 -0.19 18.94
CA GLY A 139 4.06 0.43 19.77
C GLY A 139 5.49 -0.10 19.60
N GLU A 140 5.69 -1.17 18.81
CA GLU A 140 7.04 -1.60 18.40
C GLU A 140 7.33 -1.13 16.98
N THR A 141 8.45 -0.43 16.82
CA THR A 141 8.91 0.10 15.54
C THR A 141 10.21 -0.57 15.10
N PHE A 142 10.33 -0.83 13.81
CA PHE A 142 11.57 -1.35 13.22
C PHE A 142 12.15 -0.30 12.29
N ILE A 143 13.44 -0.02 12.45
CA ILE A 143 14.14 0.94 11.61
C ILE A 143 14.82 0.17 10.48
N GLY A 144 14.62 0.63 9.26
CA GLY A 144 15.19 0.05 8.04
C GLY A 144 15.42 1.12 7.00
N LYS A 145 15.59 0.70 5.75
CA LYS A 145 15.91 1.62 4.66
C LYS A 145 15.29 1.20 3.33
N VAL A 146 15.08 2.18 2.46
CA VAL A 146 14.73 1.96 1.06
C VAL A 146 15.92 1.30 0.36
N MET A 147 15.71 0.08 -0.14
CA MET A 147 16.72 -0.67 -0.87
C MET A 147 16.61 -0.50 -2.37
N TYR A 148 15.39 -0.45 -2.90
CA TYR A 148 15.17 -0.43 -4.33
C TYR A 148 13.79 0.10 -4.69
N ILE A 149 13.73 0.97 -5.69
CA ILE A 149 12.48 1.45 -6.28
C ILE A 149 12.29 0.75 -7.63
N TYR A 150 11.23 -0.03 -7.77
CA TYR A 150 11.01 -0.76 -9.01
C TYR A 150 10.68 0.18 -10.17
N PRO A 151 11.24 -0.04 -11.38
CA PRO A 151 11.08 0.86 -12.53
C PRO A 151 9.72 0.72 -13.24
N THR A 152 8.74 0.07 -12.61
CA THR A 152 7.44 -0.27 -13.22
C THR A 152 6.30 0.11 -12.30
N LEU A 153 5.22 0.65 -12.90
CA LEU A 153 3.97 0.95 -12.21
C LEU A 153 2.95 -0.16 -12.42
N ASN A 154 2.18 -0.42 -11.37
CA ASN A 154 0.91 -1.13 -11.49
C ASN A 154 -0.15 -0.15 -12.03
N THR A 155 -0.62 -0.40 -13.26
CA THR A 155 -1.55 0.51 -13.95
C THR A 155 -2.94 0.52 -13.33
N SER A 156 -3.35 -0.55 -12.64
CA SER A 156 -4.65 -0.65 -11.99
C SER A 156 -4.72 0.18 -10.71
N THR A 157 -3.64 0.21 -9.92
CA THR A 157 -3.58 0.93 -8.65
C THR A 157 -2.85 2.27 -8.73
N ARG A 158 -2.16 2.54 -9.86
CA ARG A 158 -1.27 3.70 -10.04
C ARG A 158 -0.20 3.80 -8.94
N THR A 159 0.36 2.64 -8.58
CA THR A 159 1.42 2.52 -7.57
C THR A 159 2.69 1.92 -8.15
N ALA A 160 3.85 2.35 -7.65
CA ALA A 160 5.11 1.63 -7.81
C ALA A 160 5.38 0.76 -6.59
N LYS A 161 6.17 -0.29 -6.80
CA LYS A 161 6.69 -1.11 -5.70
C LYS A 161 7.99 -0.51 -5.19
N VAL A 162 8.08 -0.34 -3.88
CA VAL A 162 9.32 0.06 -3.20
C VAL A 162 9.71 -1.05 -2.23
N ARG A 163 10.95 -1.52 -2.35
CA ARG A 163 11.51 -2.54 -1.47
C ARG A 163 12.30 -1.87 -0.36
N PHE A 164 12.02 -2.29 0.85
CA PHE A 164 12.70 -1.91 2.07
C PHE A 164 13.38 -3.13 2.68
N GLU A 165 14.44 -2.91 3.44
CA GLU A 165 15.11 -3.93 4.24
C GLU A 165 15.12 -3.53 5.71
N PHE A 166 14.68 -4.46 6.55
CA PHE A 166 14.60 -4.30 8.00
C PHE A 166 15.38 -5.42 8.70
N PRO A 167 16.30 -5.09 9.63
CA PRO A 167 16.91 -6.07 10.52
C PRO A 167 15.84 -6.75 11.39
N ASN A 168 16.01 -8.05 11.63
CA ASN A 168 15.03 -8.87 12.35
C ASN A 168 15.72 -9.81 13.38
N PRO A 169 16.52 -9.27 14.32
CA PRO A 169 17.31 -10.09 15.24
C PRO A 169 16.46 -10.99 16.15
N GLU A 170 15.25 -10.54 16.50
CA GLU A 170 14.31 -11.28 17.35
C GLU A 170 13.33 -12.16 16.56
N ASN A 171 13.47 -12.24 15.23
CA ASN A 171 12.58 -12.99 14.33
C ASN A 171 11.08 -12.63 14.50
N LYS A 172 10.79 -11.37 14.84
CA LYS A 172 9.43 -10.85 15.00
C LYS A 172 8.75 -10.59 13.66
N LEU A 173 9.52 -10.16 12.66
CA LEU A 173 9.05 -9.96 11.29
C LEU A 173 8.96 -11.33 10.60
N LYS A 174 7.75 -11.75 10.24
CA LYS A 174 7.51 -13.02 9.54
C LYS A 174 7.03 -12.76 8.11
N PRO A 175 7.55 -13.47 7.11
CA PRO A 175 7.06 -13.35 5.73
C PRO A 175 5.54 -13.60 5.64
N GLY A 176 4.87 -12.82 4.78
CA GLY A 176 3.42 -12.87 4.57
C GLY A 176 2.60 -11.98 5.51
N MET A 177 3.25 -11.29 6.44
CA MET A 177 2.63 -10.27 7.29
C MET A 177 2.32 -8.97 6.53
N TYR A 178 1.28 -8.27 6.97
CA TYR A 178 1.04 -6.87 6.60
C TYR A 178 1.78 -5.93 7.54
N ALA A 179 2.28 -4.83 7.00
CA ALA A 179 2.96 -3.81 7.77
C ALA A 179 2.77 -2.43 7.14
N ASN A 180 2.84 -1.40 7.96
CA ASN A 180 2.84 -0.01 7.50
C ASN A 180 4.28 0.50 7.52
N VAL A 181 4.69 1.13 6.43
CA VAL A 181 6.01 1.76 6.31
C VAL A 181 5.81 3.26 6.29
N MET A 182 6.52 3.95 7.16
CA MET A 182 6.57 5.40 7.22
C MET A 182 7.95 5.86 6.79
N ILE A 183 7.99 6.82 5.87
CA ILE A 183 9.21 7.48 5.44
C ILE A 183 9.10 8.93 5.88
N GLU A 184 9.99 9.35 6.77
CA GLU A 184 10.10 10.76 7.15
C GLU A 184 11.07 11.45 6.18
N ARG A 185 10.70 12.68 5.78
CA ARG A 185 11.53 13.49 4.90
C ARG A 185 11.52 14.92 5.39
N ASP A 186 12.71 15.43 5.70
CA ASP A 186 12.90 16.86 5.89
C ASP A 186 12.73 17.58 4.55
N LEU A 187 11.72 18.44 4.46
CA LEU A 187 11.45 19.28 3.29
C LEU A 187 12.32 20.55 3.29
N GLY A 188 13.12 20.74 4.33
CA GLY A 188 13.91 21.93 4.60
C GLY A 188 13.06 23.10 5.09
N GLU A 189 13.71 24.22 5.35
CA GLU A 189 13.02 25.47 5.69
C GLU A 189 12.33 26.04 4.45
N LYS A 190 11.01 26.18 4.53
CA LYS A 190 10.14 26.67 3.45
C LYS A 190 9.19 27.71 3.99
N LEU A 191 8.88 28.73 3.18
CA LEU A 191 7.75 29.62 3.48
C LEU A 191 6.49 28.78 3.50
N SER A 192 5.73 28.83 4.60
CA SER A 192 4.55 27.99 4.77
C SER A 192 3.41 28.74 5.45
N VAL A 193 2.20 28.24 5.23
CA VAL A 193 1.00 28.69 5.92
C VAL A 193 0.25 27.47 6.45
N THR A 194 -0.47 27.64 7.55
CA THR A 194 -1.31 26.58 8.09
C THR A 194 -2.46 26.26 7.12
N GLU A 195 -2.85 24.99 7.03
CA GLU A 195 -3.91 24.54 6.12
C GLU A 195 -5.25 25.26 6.34
N ASP A 196 -5.59 25.56 7.59
CA ASP A 196 -6.81 26.28 7.98
C ASP A 196 -6.85 27.74 7.51
N SER A 197 -5.71 28.30 7.06
CA SER A 197 -5.63 29.65 6.48
C SER A 197 -5.94 29.69 4.99
N VAL A 198 -5.99 28.53 4.32
CA VAL A 198 -6.14 28.44 2.85
C VAL A 198 -7.58 28.09 2.49
N ILE A 199 -8.24 28.95 1.70
CA ILE A 199 -9.48 28.60 1.02
C ILE A 199 -9.13 27.85 -0.25
N ASP A 200 -9.48 26.57 -0.30
CA ASP A 200 -9.48 25.80 -1.54
C ASP A 200 -10.86 25.85 -2.19
N THR A 201 -10.94 26.50 -3.36
CA THR A 201 -12.18 26.58 -4.15
C THR A 201 -12.28 25.44 -5.18
N GLY A 202 -11.30 24.54 -5.23
CA GLY A 202 -11.14 23.52 -6.28
C GLY A 202 -10.45 24.05 -7.54
N GLU A 203 -10.65 25.32 -7.89
CA GLU A 203 -10.01 25.97 -9.05
C GLU A 203 -8.76 26.77 -8.66
N ARG A 204 -8.82 27.44 -7.51
CA ARG A 204 -7.73 28.27 -6.98
C ARG A 204 -7.66 28.20 -5.46
N LYS A 205 -6.47 28.48 -4.95
CA LYS A 205 -6.21 28.56 -3.51
C LYS A 205 -5.98 30.02 -3.13
N VAL A 206 -6.72 30.50 -2.15
CA VAL A 206 -6.75 31.91 -1.74
C VAL A 206 -6.50 32.01 -0.24
N VAL A 207 -5.75 33.03 0.16
CA VAL A 207 -5.55 33.41 1.56
C VAL A 207 -5.97 34.87 1.77
N PHE A 208 -6.28 35.24 3.00
CA PHE A 208 -6.53 36.63 3.35
C PHE A 208 -5.36 37.21 4.14
N ILE A 209 -4.83 38.32 3.65
CA ILE A 209 -3.73 39.04 4.29
C ILE A 209 -4.30 40.18 5.13
N ALA A 210 -3.86 40.28 6.38
CA ALA A 210 -4.22 41.38 7.25
C ALA A 210 -3.32 42.59 6.96
N SER A 211 -3.83 43.54 6.16
CA SER A 211 -3.09 44.73 5.72
C SER A 211 -3.01 45.84 6.79
N GLY A 212 -3.63 45.64 7.96
CA GLY A 212 -3.76 46.64 9.02
C GLY A 212 -5.17 47.25 9.07
N ASP A 213 -5.50 47.93 10.17
CA ASP A 213 -6.76 48.68 10.34
C ASP A 213 -8.07 47.89 10.14
N GLY A 214 -8.02 46.57 10.32
CA GLY A 214 -9.18 45.68 10.15
C GLY A 214 -9.50 45.33 8.70
N TYR A 215 -8.64 45.69 7.74
CA TYR A 215 -8.79 45.34 6.33
C TYR A 215 -8.10 44.00 6.00
N PHE A 216 -8.80 43.20 5.19
CA PHE A 216 -8.33 41.92 4.69
C PHE A 216 -8.28 41.93 3.17
N GLU A 217 -7.14 41.57 2.60
CA GLU A 217 -6.93 41.49 1.16
C GLU A 217 -6.90 40.01 0.73
N PRO A 218 -7.81 39.56 -0.15
CA PRO A 218 -7.72 38.23 -0.73
C PRO A 218 -6.54 38.16 -1.69
N ARG A 219 -5.67 37.17 -1.52
CA ARG A 219 -4.56 36.92 -2.42
C ARG A 219 -4.55 35.46 -2.87
N GLU A 220 -4.48 35.28 -4.18
CA GLU A 220 -4.30 33.96 -4.76
C GLU A 220 -2.86 33.49 -4.53
N ILE A 221 -2.71 32.22 -4.12
CA ILE A 221 -1.43 31.61 -3.82
C ILE A 221 -1.25 30.31 -4.61
N LYS A 222 0.00 29.97 -4.89
CA LYS A 222 0.37 28.63 -5.37
C LYS A 222 1.01 27.89 -4.22
N VAL A 223 0.49 26.72 -3.90
CA VAL A 223 1.03 25.85 -2.86
C VAL A 223 1.83 24.69 -3.44
N GLY A 224 2.84 24.26 -2.72
CA GLY A 224 3.63 23.07 -2.98
C GLY A 224 3.13 21.89 -2.16
N GLN A 225 4.07 21.20 -1.50
CA GLN A 225 3.75 20.02 -0.69
C GLN A 225 2.95 20.41 0.57
N LYS A 226 2.10 19.48 1.01
CA LYS A 226 1.42 19.54 2.31
C LYS A 226 2.15 18.62 3.29
N ALA A 227 2.55 19.15 4.45
CA ALA A 227 3.19 18.39 5.51
C ALA A 227 2.81 18.97 6.88
N ASP A 228 2.53 18.11 7.86
CA ASP A 228 2.26 18.48 9.27
C ASP A 228 1.20 19.58 9.47
N GLY A 229 0.18 19.62 8.59
CA GLY A 229 -0.88 20.64 8.64
C GLY A 229 -0.50 22.00 8.05
N TYR A 230 0.61 22.08 7.33
CA TYR A 230 1.07 23.26 6.60
C TYR A 230 1.09 23.00 5.09
N TYR A 231 0.91 24.07 4.32
CA TYR A 231 1.22 24.11 2.89
C TYR A 231 2.50 24.91 2.67
N GLU A 232 3.44 24.34 1.90
CA GLU A 232 4.54 25.09 1.29
C GLU A 232 3.96 26.17 0.36
N ILE A 233 4.46 27.40 0.45
CA ILE A 233 4.12 28.48 -0.45
C ILE A 233 5.16 28.56 -1.57
N MET A 234 4.71 28.38 -2.81
CA MET A 234 5.55 28.49 -4.01
C MET A 234 5.47 29.90 -4.63
N ASP A 235 4.32 30.56 -4.49
CA ASP A 235 4.05 31.88 -5.08
C ASP A 235 2.89 32.57 -4.34
N GLY A 236 2.86 33.91 -4.37
CA GLY A 236 1.76 34.72 -3.87
C GLY A 236 1.88 35.22 -2.43
N LEU A 237 2.86 34.78 -1.62
CA LEU A 237 3.14 35.38 -0.31
C LEU A 237 4.63 35.66 -0.11
N ARG A 238 4.92 36.54 0.83
CA ARG A 238 6.26 36.84 1.32
C ARG A 238 6.38 36.54 2.81
N GLU A 239 7.60 36.25 3.23
CA GLU A 239 7.90 36.07 4.66
C GLU A 239 7.52 37.33 5.46
N GLY A 240 6.91 37.11 6.63
CA GLY A 240 6.44 38.18 7.52
C GLY A 240 5.03 38.71 7.24
N GLU A 241 4.40 38.33 6.12
CA GLU A 241 3.00 38.69 5.86
C GLU A 241 2.05 37.96 6.84
N LYS A 242 1.11 38.71 7.44
CA LYS A 242 0.15 38.16 8.41
C LYS A 242 -1.06 37.60 7.69
N VAL A 243 -1.23 36.28 7.74
CA VAL A 243 -2.36 35.58 7.13
C VAL A 243 -3.42 35.24 8.18
N VAL A 244 -4.68 35.35 7.80
CA VAL A 244 -5.82 35.01 8.67
C VAL A 244 -6.00 33.50 8.77
N ARG A 245 -5.96 32.98 10.01
CA ARG A 245 -6.11 31.56 10.32
C ARG A 245 -7.54 31.12 10.65
N SER A 246 -8.37 32.01 11.17
CA SER A 246 -9.70 31.69 11.71
C SER A 246 -10.75 32.68 11.20
N ALA A 247 -12.00 32.22 11.01
CA ALA A 247 -13.11 33.02 10.46
C ALA A 247 -12.96 33.43 8.97
N VAL A 248 -12.08 32.75 8.22
CA VAL A 248 -11.89 32.92 6.78
C VAL A 248 -13.23 32.83 5.99
N PHE A 249 -14.14 31.95 6.41
CA PHE A 249 -15.50 31.85 5.84
C PHE A 249 -16.37 33.10 6.09
N LEU A 250 -16.27 33.72 7.27
CA LEU A 250 -17.04 34.93 7.60
C LEU A 250 -16.54 36.12 6.78
N ILE A 251 -15.23 36.23 6.61
CA ILE A 251 -14.58 37.29 5.81
C ILE A 251 -14.90 37.14 4.32
N ASP A 252 -14.86 35.91 3.77
CA ASP A 252 -15.28 35.64 2.38
C ASP A 252 -16.78 35.93 2.19
N SER A 253 -17.63 35.52 3.14
CA SER A 253 -19.07 35.77 3.09
C SER A 253 -19.41 37.27 3.13
N GLU A 254 -18.75 38.05 4.00
CA GLU A 254 -18.94 39.50 4.09
C GLU A 254 -18.40 40.23 2.85
N SER A 255 -17.26 39.79 2.31
CA SER A 255 -16.67 40.38 1.09
C SER A 255 -17.57 40.16 -0.13
N ARG A 256 -18.14 38.96 -0.28
CA ARG A 256 -19.14 38.67 -1.33
C ARG A 256 -20.42 39.47 -1.13
N LEU A 257 -20.88 39.62 0.11
CA LEU A 257 -22.05 40.42 0.43
C LEU A 257 -21.82 41.91 0.10
N LYS A 258 -20.67 42.47 0.46
CA LYS A 258 -20.29 43.86 0.12
C LYS A 258 -20.15 44.06 -1.39
N ALA A 259 -19.51 43.12 -2.10
CA ALA A 259 -19.40 43.17 -3.56
C ALA A 259 -20.78 43.12 -4.25
N ALA A 260 -21.68 42.25 -3.76
CA ALA A 260 -23.05 42.20 -4.24
C ALA A 260 -23.80 43.52 -3.97
N LEU A 261 -23.69 44.08 -2.76
CA LEU A 261 -24.34 45.35 -2.39
C LEU A 261 -23.79 46.55 -3.17
N GLN A 262 -22.50 46.58 -3.50
CA GLN A 262 -21.90 47.60 -4.37
C GLN A 262 -22.35 47.46 -5.83
N SER A 263 -22.56 46.23 -6.32
CA SER A 263 -23.14 45.96 -7.64
C SER A 263 -24.60 46.43 -7.78
N PHE A 264 -25.33 46.64 -6.67
CA PHE A 264 -26.67 47.23 -6.67
C PHE A 264 -26.66 48.78 -6.67
N GLY A 265 -25.51 49.44 -6.46
CA GLY A 265 -25.40 50.89 -6.26
C GLY A 265 -24.85 51.71 -7.45
N GLY A 266 -24.49 51.08 -8.58
CA GLY A 266 -23.94 51.73 -9.76
C GLY A 266 -24.92 51.72 -10.95
N GLY A 267 -25.17 52.89 -11.54
CA GLY A 267 -26.16 53.14 -12.59
C GLY A 267 -25.94 52.39 -13.92
N VAL A 268 -27.04 52.35 -14.68
CA VAL A 268 -27.40 51.46 -15.79
C VAL A 268 -26.63 51.71 -17.08
N GLU A 269 -26.09 50.66 -17.68
CA GLU A 269 -25.99 50.46 -19.14
C GLU A 269 -26.11 48.96 -19.45
N GLU A 270 -27.14 48.56 -20.21
CA GLU A 270 -27.24 47.22 -20.81
C GLU A 270 -26.32 47.16 -22.06
N PRO A 271 -25.56 46.07 -22.24
CA PRO A 271 -25.95 45.15 -23.30
C PRO A 271 -25.77 43.64 -22.99
N VAL A 272 -26.72 42.87 -23.52
CA VAL A 272 -26.71 41.44 -23.91
C VAL A 272 -26.40 40.39 -22.83
N ALA A 273 -27.49 39.81 -22.30
CA ALA A 273 -27.46 38.62 -21.46
C ALA A 273 -26.99 37.38 -22.24
N ILE A 274 -25.81 36.87 -21.88
CA ILE A 274 -25.53 35.44 -21.94
C ILE A 274 -25.83 34.92 -20.53
N ASP A 275 -26.89 34.14 -20.40
CA ASP A 275 -27.41 33.67 -19.12
C ASP A 275 -26.45 32.68 -18.44
N ALA A 276 -25.65 33.17 -17.50
CA ALA A 276 -24.84 32.40 -16.58
C ALA A 276 -25.49 32.27 -15.19
N SER A 277 -26.80 32.54 -15.04
CA SER A 277 -27.51 32.57 -13.76
C SER A 277 -28.00 31.18 -13.27
N LYS A 278 -27.21 30.14 -13.50
CA LYS A 278 -27.37 28.84 -12.82
C LYS A 278 -26.04 28.34 -12.30
N MET A 279 -25.67 28.72 -11.08
CA MET A 279 -24.97 27.84 -10.12
C MET A 279 -24.79 28.52 -8.76
N ASN A 280 -25.89 28.86 -8.09
CA ASN A 280 -25.98 28.63 -6.65
C ASN A 280 -27.46 28.66 -6.23
N GLY A 281 -28.13 27.52 -6.39
CA GLY A 281 -29.48 27.35 -5.89
C GLY A 281 -29.48 27.27 -4.37
N LYS A 282 -30.27 28.13 -3.72
CA LYS A 282 -30.93 27.79 -2.45
C LYS A 282 -31.40 26.33 -2.56
N ARG A 283 -31.07 25.48 -1.59
CA ARG A 283 -31.52 24.07 -1.57
C ARG A 283 -33.05 24.05 -1.49
N ASN A 284 -33.72 23.92 -2.63
CA ASN A 284 -35.18 23.89 -2.76
C ASN A 284 -35.78 22.49 -2.53
N MET A 285 -34.96 21.50 -2.15
CA MET A 285 -35.34 20.11 -1.98
C MET A 285 -34.55 19.50 -0.84
N LYS A 286 -35.22 18.71 0.01
CA LYS A 286 -34.63 17.94 1.10
C LYS A 286 -34.85 16.46 0.86
N ILE A 287 -33.82 15.65 1.08
CA ILE A 287 -33.88 14.20 0.99
C ILE A 287 -33.73 13.63 2.41
N SER A 288 -34.64 12.75 2.82
CA SER A 288 -34.46 11.99 4.06
C SER A 288 -34.41 10.49 3.77
N LEU A 289 -33.45 9.82 4.40
CA LEU A 289 -33.16 8.41 4.24
C LEU A 289 -33.75 7.57 5.37
N SER A 290 -34.34 6.42 5.03
CA SER A 290 -34.54 5.29 5.97
C SER A 290 -34.29 3.97 5.26
N THR A 291 -33.97 2.91 6.01
CA THR A 291 -33.69 1.58 5.46
C THR A 291 -34.63 0.52 6.04
N ASN A 292 -34.72 -0.64 5.39
CA ASN A 292 -35.35 -1.82 5.95
C ASN A 292 -34.50 -3.06 5.59
N PRO A 293 -33.87 -3.75 6.56
CA PRO A 293 -33.89 -3.45 8.00
C PRO A 293 -33.22 -2.11 8.37
N ASP A 294 -33.52 -1.57 9.55
CA ASP A 294 -32.89 -0.40 10.16
C ASP A 294 -32.34 -0.78 11.56
N PRO A 295 -31.01 -0.76 11.79
CA PRO A 295 -29.95 -0.39 10.85
C PRO A 295 -29.82 -1.40 9.68
N PRO A 296 -29.30 -0.96 8.52
CA PRO A 296 -29.12 -1.82 7.35
C PRO A 296 -28.20 -3.00 7.66
N ARG A 297 -28.42 -4.12 6.96
CA ARG A 297 -27.65 -5.36 7.15
C ARG A 297 -27.06 -5.85 5.83
N SER A 298 -25.99 -6.63 5.92
CA SER A 298 -25.49 -7.35 4.75
C SER A 298 -26.58 -8.25 4.16
N GLY A 299 -26.58 -8.37 2.83
CA GLY A 299 -27.68 -8.96 2.06
C GLY A 299 -28.69 -7.93 1.56
N LYS A 300 -29.92 -8.37 1.33
CA LYS A 300 -30.98 -7.55 0.71
C LYS A 300 -31.45 -6.45 1.68
N THR A 301 -31.21 -5.20 1.31
CA THR A 301 -31.66 -3.99 2.03
C THR A 301 -32.51 -3.12 1.12
N THR A 302 -33.67 -2.68 1.63
CA THR A 302 -34.52 -1.69 0.94
C THR A 302 -34.18 -0.29 1.46
N PHE A 303 -33.85 0.63 0.56
CA PHE A 303 -33.65 2.04 0.83
C PHE A 303 -34.92 2.82 0.51
N LYS A 304 -35.33 3.72 1.40
CA LYS A 304 -36.47 4.62 1.24
C LYS A 304 -36.00 6.06 1.32
N PHE A 305 -36.22 6.81 0.25
CA PHE A 305 -35.89 8.22 0.13
C PHE A 305 -37.18 9.03 0.10
N LYS A 306 -37.39 9.91 1.07
CA LYS A 306 -38.51 10.85 1.06
C LYS A 306 -38.00 12.21 0.59
N LEU A 307 -38.57 12.72 -0.50
CA LEU A 307 -38.21 13.99 -1.13
C LEU A 307 -39.30 15.02 -0.83
N THR A 308 -38.91 16.15 -0.25
CA THR A 308 -39.81 17.28 0.01
C THR A 308 -39.24 18.57 -0.56
N ASN A 309 -40.10 19.48 -1.02
CA ASN A 309 -39.70 20.83 -1.43
C ASN A 309 -39.40 21.73 -0.20
N SER A 310 -39.02 22.98 -0.43
CA SER A 310 -38.78 23.98 0.62
C SER A 310 -40.00 24.30 1.49
N GLU A 311 -41.21 23.97 1.03
CA GLU A 311 -42.49 24.17 1.73
C GLU A 311 -42.96 22.89 2.46
N GLY A 312 -42.21 21.79 2.36
CA GLY A 312 -42.51 20.51 2.99
C GLY A 312 -43.45 19.60 2.18
N GLU A 313 -43.85 20.00 0.98
CA GLU A 313 -44.71 19.20 0.11
C GLU A 313 -43.93 18.06 -0.57
N PRO A 314 -44.55 16.88 -0.75
CA PRO A 314 -43.90 15.74 -1.38
C PRO A 314 -43.63 15.96 -2.87
N ILE A 315 -42.42 15.59 -3.32
CA ILE A 315 -42.04 15.64 -4.73
C ILE A 315 -42.28 14.26 -5.34
N THR A 316 -43.11 14.16 -6.38
CA THR A 316 -43.59 12.88 -6.93
C THR A 316 -43.10 12.59 -8.35
N ASP A 317 -42.48 13.56 -9.00
CA ASP A 317 -42.03 13.53 -10.40
C ASP A 317 -40.49 13.47 -10.55
N ALA A 318 -39.77 13.09 -9.48
CA ALA A 318 -38.32 12.91 -9.50
C ALA A 318 -37.89 11.53 -10.05
N GLN A 319 -36.75 11.50 -10.72
CA GLN A 319 -35.95 10.29 -10.93
C GLN A 319 -34.88 10.21 -9.84
N VAL A 320 -34.86 9.12 -9.07
CA VAL A 320 -33.94 8.94 -7.95
C VAL A 320 -32.99 7.78 -8.23
N LYS A 321 -31.69 8.07 -8.25
CA LYS A 321 -30.60 7.10 -8.37
C LYS A 321 -29.74 7.13 -7.13
N PHE A 322 -29.22 5.99 -6.72
CA PHE A 322 -28.36 5.93 -5.55
C PHE A 322 -27.22 4.94 -5.74
N THR A 323 -26.13 5.15 -5.03
CA THR A 323 -24.93 4.32 -5.06
C THR A 323 -24.36 4.22 -3.66
N ILE A 324 -24.12 2.99 -3.21
CA ILE A 324 -23.34 2.72 -2.00
C ILE A 324 -21.88 2.51 -2.40
N ILE A 325 -20.98 3.09 -1.61
CA ILE A 325 -19.53 3.05 -1.84
C ILE A 325 -18.87 2.63 -0.52
N MET A 326 -18.09 1.55 -0.57
CA MET A 326 -17.12 1.24 0.48
C MET A 326 -15.75 1.67 -0.05
N PRO A 327 -15.05 2.61 0.62
CA PRO A 327 -13.72 3.05 0.18
C PRO A 327 -12.74 1.87 0.21
N ALA A 328 -11.69 1.95 -0.60
CA ALA A 328 -10.65 0.93 -0.62
C ALA A 328 -10.00 0.79 0.77
N MET A 329 -9.78 -0.46 1.20
CA MET A 329 -9.08 -0.81 2.42
C MET A 329 -7.96 -1.80 2.11
N PRO A 330 -6.94 -1.94 2.97
CA PRO A 330 -5.86 -2.90 2.72
C PRO A 330 -6.40 -4.31 2.42
N GLY A 331 -6.08 -4.84 1.24
CA GLY A 331 -6.52 -6.16 0.80
C GLY A 331 -7.90 -6.22 0.11
N MET A 332 -8.63 -5.10 0.00
CA MET A 332 -9.93 -5.06 -0.69
C MET A 332 -10.08 -3.78 -1.54
N PRO A 333 -10.27 -3.88 -2.87
CA PRO A 333 -10.50 -2.70 -3.70
C PRO A 333 -11.82 -2.02 -3.33
N GLU A 334 -11.96 -0.75 -3.70
CA GLU A 334 -13.21 0.00 -3.56
C GLU A 334 -14.39 -0.79 -4.16
N MET A 335 -15.49 -0.86 -3.43
CA MET A 335 -16.70 -1.51 -3.90
C MET A 335 -17.82 -0.50 -4.09
N ARG A 336 -18.52 -0.62 -5.22
CA ARG A 336 -19.68 0.19 -5.55
C ARG A 336 -20.86 -0.68 -5.92
N SER A 337 -22.05 -0.31 -5.46
CA SER A 337 -23.30 -0.91 -5.92
C SER A 337 -24.32 0.20 -6.12
N ALA A 338 -24.94 0.23 -7.30
CA ALA A 338 -25.86 1.28 -7.70
C ALA A 338 -27.26 0.71 -7.93
N GLY A 339 -28.28 1.50 -7.58
CA GLY A 339 -29.69 1.15 -7.77
C GLY A 339 -30.51 2.37 -8.18
N ASP A 340 -31.63 2.10 -8.84
CA ASP A 340 -32.67 3.08 -9.12
C ASP A 340 -33.80 2.93 -8.10
N ALA A 341 -34.32 4.04 -7.58
CA ALA A 341 -35.46 4.03 -6.68
C ALA A 341 -36.75 4.42 -7.44
N LYS A 342 -37.81 3.63 -7.25
CA LYS A 342 -39.11 3.84 -7.88
C LYS A 342 -40.05 4.59 -6.93
N HIS A 343 -40.87 5.48 -7.48
CA HIS A 343 -41.86 6.20 -6.69
C HIS A 343 -42.88 5.23 -6.07
N ALA A 344 -43.03 5.28 -4.74
CA ALA A 344 -43.90 4.45 -3.93
C ALA A 344 -45.10 5.22 -3.35
N GLY A 345 -45.27 6.50 -3.73
CA GLY A 345 -46.35 7.38 -3.27
C GLY A 345 -45.92 8.34 -2.17
N GLY A 346 -46.61 9.50 -2.07
CA GLY A 346 -46.36 10.49 -1.02
C GLY A 346 -44.95 11.10 -1.02
N GLY A 347 -44.31 11.17 -2.19
CA GLY A 347 -42.92 11.65 -2.36
C GLY A 347 -41.86 10.69 -1.83
N VAL A 348 -42.23 9.43 -1.59
CA VAL A 348 -41.32 8.37 -1.18
C VAL A 348 -40.87 7.58 -2.41
N TYR A 349 -39.58 7.32 -2.50
CA TYR A 349 -38.93 6.51 -3.52
C TYR A 349 -38.25 5.32 -2.85
N THR A 350 -38.46 4.12 -3.39
CA THR A 350 -37.91 2.88 -2.83
C THR A 350 -37.03 2.15 -3.84
N GLY A 351 -35.87 1.70 -3.38
CA GLY A 351 -34.93 0.90 -4.17
C GLY A 351 -34.35 -0.22 -3.32
N GLU A 352 -34.11 -1.37 -3.92
CA GLU A 352 -33.50 -2.51 -3.24
C GLU A 352 -32.08 -2.73 -3.75
N LEU A 353 -31.14 -2.97 -2.85
CA LEU A 353 -29.79 -3.43 -3.18
C LEU A 353 -29.38 -4.60 -2.30
N ASN A 354 -28.54 -5.46 -2.87
CA ASN A 354 -27.84 -6.47 -2.10
C ASN A 354 -26.48 -5.90 -1.66
N ILE A 355 -26.32 -5.70 -0.35
CA ILE A 355 -25.07 -5.20 0.23
C ILE A 355 -24.15 -6.41 0.48
N PRO A 356 -22.96 -6.47 -0.12
CA PRO A 356 -22.15 -7.69 -0.12
C PRO A 356 -21.56 -8.03 1.25
N MET A 357 -21.38 -7.05 2.13
CA MET A 357 -20.76 -7.24 3.44
C MET A 357 -21.12 -6.13 4.43
N SER A 358 -20.97 -6.46 5.72
CA SER A 358 -21.07 -5.51 6.83
C SER A 358 -19.87 -4.56 6.84
N GLY A 359 -20.04 -3.35 7.39
CA GLY A 359 -19.00 -2.32 7.44
C GLY A 359 -19.54 -0.91 7.28
N SER A 360 -18.63 0.07 7.23
CA SER A 360 -18.99 1.47 6.95
C SER A 360 -19.07 1.71 5.45
N TRP A 361 -20.20 2.27 5.00
CA TRP A 361 -20.45 2.60 3.61
C TRP A 361 -20.93 4.06 3.51
N THR A 362 -20.63 4.71 2.40
CA THR A 362 -21.22 6.00 2.03
C THR A 362 -22.31 5.77 0.99
N LEU A 363 -23.53 6.24 1.25
CA LEU A 363 -24.65 6.23 0.31
C LEU A 363 -24.76 7.59 -0.36
N ALA A 364 -24.41 7.68 -1.64
CA ALA A 364 -24.68 8.84 -2.48
C ALA A 364 -26.05 8.68 -3.16
N VAL A 365 -26.91 9.68 -3.06
CA VAL A 365 -28.22 9.72 -3.75
C VAL A 365 -28.29 10.96 -4.63
N GLY A 366 -28.75 10.78 -5.87
CA GLY A 366 -29.04 11.83 -6.82
C GLY A 366 -30.52 11.83 -7.19
N ALA A 367 -31.18 12.97 -7.02
CA ALA A 367 -32.56 13.20 -7.41
C ALA A 367 -32.62 14.25 -8.54
N THR A 368 -33.28 13.90 -9.64
CA THR A 368 -33.49 14.79 -10.79
C THR A 368 -34.97 14.99 -11.03
N VAL A 369 -35.43 16.24 -11.03
CA VAL A 369 -36.82 16.61 -11.36
C VAL A 369 -36.81 17.37 -12.69
N PRO A 370 -37.70 17.06 -13.65
CA PRO A 370 -37.77 17.78 -14.91
C PRO A 370 -37.84 19.30 -14.72
N GLY A 371 -36.95 20.03 -15.40
CA GLY A 371 -36.90 21.50 -15.33
C GLY A 371 -36.26 22.09 -14.07
N LYS A 372 -35.82 21.28 -13.09
CA LYS A 372 -35.09 21.73 -11.89
C LYS A 372 -33.64 21.24 -11.89
N PRO A 373 -32.71 21.96 -11.24
CA PRO A 373 -31.34 21.47 -11.05
C PRO A 373 -31.33 20.13 -10.28
N PRO A 374 -30.43 19.20 -10.61
CA PRO A 374 -30.29 17.95 -9.87
C PRO A 374 -29.79 18.21 -8.45
N VAL A 375 -30.21 17.37 -7.51
CA VAL A 375 -29.83 17.45 -6.10
C VAL A 375 -29.14 16.16 -5.72
N ASN A 376 -27.92 16.28 -5.19
CA ASN A 376 -27.14 15.15 -4.68
C ASN A 376 -26.97 15.29 -3.17
N GLU A 377 -27.18 14.20 -2.44
CA GLU A 377 -26.88 14.09 -1.02
C GLU A 377 -26.05 12.83 -0.74
N SER A 378 -25.34 12.83 0.39
CA SER A 378 -24.54 11.70 0.84
C SER A 378 -24.84 11.41 2.31
N PHE A 379 -24.97 10.13 2.64
CA PHE A 379 -25.27 9.64 3.97
C PHE A 379 -24.24 8.59 4.37
N ASP A 380 -23.70 8.68 5.57
CA ASP A 380 -22.88 7.60 6.13
C ASP A 380 -23.81 6.54 6.72
N ILE A 381 -23.66 5.29 6.26
CA ILE A 381 -24.44 4.15 6.73
C ILE A 381 -23.50 3.09 7.28
N ASN A 382 -23.83 2.56 8.47
CA ASN A 382 -23.11 1.46 9.09
C ASN A 382 -23.94 0.18 8.94
N VAL A 383 -23.45 -0.74 8.13
CA VAL A 383 -24.13 -1.99 7.76
C VAL A 383 -23.69 -3.08 8.74
N ARG A 384 -24.66 -3.70 9.41
CA ARG A 384 -24.42 -4.77 10.41
C ARG A 384 -24.41 -6.16 9.81
#